data_AF-A0A376FB44-F1
#
_entry.id   AF-A0A376FB44-F1
#
_cell.length_a   1.000
_cell.length_b   1.000
_cell.length_c   1.000
_cell.angle_alpha   90.00
_cell.angle_beta   90.00
_cell.angle_gamma   90.00
#
_symmetry.space_group_name_H-M   'P 1'
#
loop_
_entity.id
_entity.type
_entity.pdbx_description
1 polymer ?
#
loop_
_entity_poly.entity_id
_entity_poly.type
_entity_poly.pdbx_seq_one_letter_code
_entity_poly.pdbx_strand_id
1 'polypeptide(L)'
;MRWMRFELVLLEQLYQSVFEEQFPEGQLSVALLKSWHRRWLGNIYEWAGQERAVNISKGGFMFAPSAQLPKLLNEFDTKYLTQYTPCSGMDEEQLITAIAITHVELITHPSISEKETGVCRDY
;
A
#
# COMPACT_ATOMS: atom_id res chain seq x y z
N MET A 1 22.37 5.15 -7.72
CA MET A 1 21.64 5.33 -9.00
C MET A 1 21.26 4.02 -9.72
N ARG A 2 21.92 2.88 -9.49
CA ARG A 2 21.62 1.61 -10.22
C ARG A 2 20.34 0.88 -9.77
N TRP A 3 19.95 1.01 -8.50
CA TRP A 3 18.80 0.29 -7.91
C TRP A 3 17.42 0.85 -8.32
N MET A 4 17.32 2.17 -8.55
CA MET A 4 16.06 2.83 -8.92
C MET A 4 15.51 2.33 -10.26
N ARG A 5 16.37 1.87 -11.17
CA ARG A 5 15.93 1.22 -12.43
C ARG A 5 15.40 -0.20 -12.20
N PHE A 6 15.92 -0.90 -11.20
CA PHE A 6 15.49 -2.28 -10.89
C PHE A 6 14.13 -2.29 -10.18
N GLU A 7 13.91 -1.38 -9.23
CA GLU A 7 12.61 -1.21 -8.56
C GLU A 7 11.50 -0.95 -9.58
N LEU A 8 11.73 -0.09 -10.58
CA LEU A 8 10.74 0.22 -11.62
C LEU A 8 10.45 -0.97 -12.55
N VAL A 9 11.46 -1.75 -12.93
CA VAL A 9 11.25 -2.96 -13.75
C VAL A 9 10.44 -4.02 -12.99
N LEU A 10 10.73 -4.24 -11.70
CA LEU A 10 9.95 -5.17 -10.89
C LEU A 10 8.52 -4.67 -10.66
N LEU A 11 8.32 -3.35 -10.60
CA LEU A 11 6.99 -2.76 -10.51
C LEU A 11 6.19 -3.06 -11.78
N GLU A 12 6.77 -2.82 -12.95
CA GLU A 12 6.14 -3.11 -14.24
C GLU A 12 5.74 -4.59 -14.37
N GLN A 13 6.62 -5.51 -13.96
CA GLN A 13 6.32 -6.95 -13.92
C GLN A 13 5.17 -7.28 -12.96
N LEU A 14 5.10 -6.61 -11.80
CA LEU A 14 3.99 -6.78 -10.87
C LEU A 14 2.68 -6.28 -11.51
N TYR A 15 2.69 -5.11 -12.17
CA TYR A 15 1.51 -4.59 -12.87
C TYR A 15 1.01 -5.58 -13.91
N GLN A 16 1.87 -6.11 -14.77
CA GLN A 16 1.50 -7.11 -15.77
C GLN A 16 0.85 -8.33 -15.11
N SER A 17 1.50 -8.93 -14.11
CA SER A 17 0.96 -10.13 -13.46
C SER A 17 -0.37 -9.86 -12.73
N VAL A 18 -0.53 -8.72 -12.07
CA VAL A 18 -1.79 -8.39 -11.37
C VAL A 18 -2.91 -8.08 -12.35
N PHE A 19 -2.67 -7.26 -13.38
CA PHE A 19 -3.76 -6.80 -14.25
C PHE A 19 -4.07 -7.78 -15.39
N GLU A 20 -3.09 -8.54 -15.87
CA GLU A 20 -3.27 -9.43 -17.02
C GLU A 20 -3.51 -10.89 -16.61
N GLU A 21 -2.90 -11.35 -15.51
CA GLU A 21 -2.94 -12.77 -15.13
C GLU A 21 -3.82 -13.05 -13.92
N GLN A 22 -3.85 -12.14 -12.93
CA GLN A 22 -4.39 -12.39 -11.59
C GLN A 22 -5.16 -11.20 -11.02
N PHE A 23 -6.06 -10.62 -11.82
CA PHE A 23 -6.83 -9.46 -11.37
C PHE A 23 -7.75 -9.84 -10.21
N PRO A 24 -7.69 -9.15 -9.06
CA PRO A 24 -8.54 -9.47 -7.94
C PRO A 24 -9.97 -8.98 -8.22
N GLU A 25 -10.86 -9.92 -8.55
CA GLU A 25 -12.30 -9.64 -8.69
C GLU A 25 -13.03 -9.53 -7.34
N GLY A 26 -12.37 -9.97 -6.27
CA GLY A 26 -12.90 -9.98 -4.91
C GLY A 26 -12.49 -8.77 -4.07
N GLN A 27 -12.94 -8.80 -2.81
CA GLN A 27 -12.55 -7.83 -1.79
C GLN A 27 -11.04 -7.78 -1.63
N LEU A 28 -10.48 -6.56 -1.62
CA LEU A 28 -9.08 -6.33 -1.33
C LEU A 28 -8.84 -6.47 0.17
N SER A 29 -7.62 -6.84 0.54
CA SER A 29 -7.19 -6.90 1.93
C SER A 29 -5.78 -6.35 2.11
N VAL A 30 -5.45 -5.93 3.32
CA VAL A 30 -4.09 -5.54 3.71
C VAL A 30 -3.10 -6.68 3.47
N ALA A 31 -3.51 -7.93 3.68
CA ALA A 31 -2.69 -9.09 3.39
C ALA A 31 -2.32 -9.17 1.90
N LEU A 32 -3.28 -8.92 1.00
CA LEU A 32 -3.04 -8.88 -0.44
C LEU A 32 -2.08 -7.74 -0.80
N LEU A 33 -2.30 -6.53 -0.27
CA LEU A 33 -1.42 -5.37 -0.49
C LEU A 33 0.03 -5.64 -0.03
N LYS A 34 0.21 -6.24 1.15
CA LYS A 34 1.53 -6.66 1.64
C LYS A 34 2.17 -7.72 0.74
N SER A 35 1.38 -8.64 0.20
CA SER A 35 1.87 -9.67 -0.73
C SER A 35 2.38 -9.06 -2.04
N TRP A 36 1.66 -8.07 -2.60
CA TRP A 36 2.10 -7.33 -3.78
C TRP A 36 3.37 -6.56 -3.51
N HIS A 37 3.44 -5.88 -2.37
CA HIS A 37 4.65 -5.17 -1.99
C HIS A 37 5.85 -6.11 -1.80
N ARG A 38 5.65 -7.30 -1.21
CA ARG A 38 6.69 -8.34 -1.14
C ARG A 38 7.10 -8.85 -2.52
N ARG A 39 6.15 -9.07 -3.44
CA ARG A 39 6.45 -9.48 -4.82
C ARG A 39 7.24 -8.42 -5.57
N TRP A 40 6.92 -7.15 -5.36
CA TRP A 40 7.62 -6.03 -5.97
C TRP A 40 9.07 -5.91 -5.46
N LEU A 41 9.26 -5.82 -4.14
CA LEU A 41 10.54 -5.41 -3.55
C LEU A 41 11.31 -6.52 -2.85
N GLY A 42 10.72 -7.70 -2.65
CA GLY A 42 11.31 -8.78 -1.84
C GLY A 42 12.58 -9.40 -2.42
N ASN A 43 12.84 -9.19 -3.71
CA ASN A 43 14.11 -9.59 -4.33
C ASN A 43 15.25 -8.60 -4.07
N ILE A 44 14.95 -7.41 -3.54
CA ILE A 44 15.90 -6.32 -3.29
C ILE A 44 16.03 -6.02 -1.79
N TYR A 45 14.92 -6.12 -1.05
CA TYR A 45 14.84 -5.71 0.35
C TYR A 45 14.17 -6.78 1.22
N GLU A 46 14.85 -7.21 2.29
CA GLU A 46 14.34 -8.22 3.22
C GLU A 46 13.06 -7.78 3.95
N TRP A 47 12.90 -6.46 4.16
CA TRP A 47 11.71 -5.88 4.80
C TRP A 47 10.49 -5.82 3.88
N ALA A 48 10.58 -6.23 2.62
CA ALA A 48 9.46 -6.11 1.69
C ALA A 48 8.25 -6.94 2.15
N GLY A 49 7.13 -6.24 2.36
CA GLY A 49 5.85 -6.81 2.78
C GLY A 49 5.68 -6.80 4.30
N GLN A 50 6.67 -6.31 5.03
CA GLN A 50 6.61 -6.08 6.47
C GLN A 50 6.09 -4.67 6.78
N GLU A 51 5.48 -4.54 7.95
CA GLU A 51 5.13 -3.25 8.51
C GLU A 51 6.39 -2.49 8.91
N ARG A 52 6.39 -1.17 8.75
CA ARG A 52 7.54 -0.36 9.17
C ARG A 52 7.66 -0.36 10.69
N ALA A 53 8.90 -0.51 11.17
CA ALA A 53 9.22 -0.43 12.60
C ALA A 53 9.51 1.01 13.08
N VAL A 54 9.81 1.93 12.15
CA VAL A 54 10.23 3.30 12.46
C VAL A 54 9.14 4.33 12.12
N ASN A 55 9.15 5.43 12.85
CA ASN A 55 8.36 6.61 12.50
C ASN A 55 8.99 7.29 11.28
N ILE A 56 8.14 7.76 10.37
CA ILE A 56 8.56 8.45 9.15
C ILE A 56 7.84 9.79 9.05
N SER A 57 8.49 10.74 8.40
CA SER A 57 7.94 12.04 8.05
C SER A 57 8.29 12.42 6.63
N LYS A 58 7.50 13.34 6.07
CA LYS A 58 7.71 13.92 4.75
C LYS A 58 7.32 15.40 4.79
N GLY A 59 8.19 16.30 4.31
CA GLY A 59 7.91 17.75 4.34
C GLY A 59 7.53 18.32 5.72
N GLY A 60 8.04 17.74 6.82
CA GLY A 60 7.68 18.13 8.19
C GLY A 60 6.35 17.54 8.70
N PHE A 61 5.60 16.82 7.87
CA PHE A 61 4.42 16.07 8.27
C PHE A 61 4.82 14.69 8.79
N MET A 62 4.41 14.34 10.00
CA MET A 62 4.63 13.02 10.59
C MET A 62 3.50 12.08 10.17
N PHE A 63 3.85 10.91 9.65
CA PHE A 63 2.86 9.83 9.48
C PHE A 63 2.53 9.17 10.82
N ALA A 64 1.51 8.32 10.82
CA ALA A 64 1.09 7.57 12.01
C ALA A 64 2.28 6.92 12.74
N PRO A 65 2.30 6.89 14.08
CA PRO A 65 3.38 6.19 14.79
C PRO A 65 3.46 4.71 14.40
N SER A 66 4.66 4.17 14.21
CA SER A 66 4.85 2.76 13.80
C SER A 66 4.18 1.78 14.77
N ALA A 67 4.21 2.08 16.07
CA ALA A 67 3.55 1.28 17.10
C ALA A 67 2.01 1.18 16.94
N GLN A 68 1.38 2.10 16.20
CA GLN A 68 -0.07 2.08 15.95
C GLN A 68 -0.43 1.38 14.64
N LEU A 69 0.54 1.03 13.80
CA LEU A 69 0.27 0.45 12.47
C LEU A 69 -0.54 -0.84 12.50
N PRO A 70 -0.29 -1.82 13.40
CA PRO A 70 -1.11 -3.04 13.41
C PRO A 70 -2.59 -2.74 13.60
N LYS A 71 -2.90 -1.79 14.50
CA LYS A 71 -4.27 -1.35 14.76
C LYS A 71 -4.85 -0.62 13.54
N LEU A 72 -4.13 0.35 13.00
CA LEU A 72 -4.60 1.18 11.88
C LEU A 72 -4.79 0.35 10.60
N LEU A 73 -3.94 -0.65 10.38
CA LEU A 73 -4.08 -1.59 9.27
C LEU A 73 -5.30 -2.50 9.44
N ASN A 74 -5.54 -3.00 10.65
CA ASN A 74 -6.75 -3.77 10.92
C ASN A 74 -8.01 -2.92 10.73
N GLU A 75 -7.98 -1.64 11.14
CA GLU A 75 -9.08 -0.72 10.87
C GLU A 75 -9.22 -0.43 9.37
N PHE A 76 -8.12 -0.25 8.65
CA PHE A 76 -8.12 -0.07 7.20
C PHE A 76 -8.82 -1.23 6.47
N ASP A 77 -8.45 -2.46 6.85
CA ASP A 77 -8.98 -3.70 6.30
C ASP A 77 -10.47 -3.87 6.60
N THR A 78 -10.85 -3.74 7.88
CA THR A 78 -12.21 -4.06 8.35
C THR A 78 -13.22 -2.95 8.07
N LYS A 79 -12.81 -1.68 8.08
CA LYS A 79 -13.74 -0.54 7.90
C LYS A 79 -13.80 -0.03 6.47
N TYR A 80 -12.68 -0.06 5.73
CA TYR A 80 -12.62 0.60 4.42
C TYR A 80 -12.51 -0.41 3.28
N LEU A 81 -11.51 -1.30 3.30
CA LEU A 81 -11.39 -2.30 2.23
C LEU A 81 -12.61 -3.22 2.18
N THR A 82 -13.07 -3.67 3.35
CA THR A 82 -14.25 -4.53 3.45
C THR A 82 -15.51 -3.86 2.91
N GLN A 83 -15.68 -2.57 3.17
CA GLN A 83 -16.87 -1.81 2.81
C GLN A 83 -16.87 -1.36 1.36
N TYR A 84 -15.72 -0.94 0.85
CA TYR A 84 -15.64 -0.22 -0.42
C TYR A 84 -15.14 -1.07 -1.58
N THR A 85 -14.53 -2.25 -1.34
CA THR A 85 -14.04 -3.14 -2.40
C THR A 85 -14.89 -4.42 -2.48
N PRO A 86 -15.20 -4.96 -3.68
CA PRO A 86 -14.63 -4.63 -5.00
C PRO A 86 -15.37 -3.51 -5.77
N CYS A 87 -15.98 -2.54 -5.09
CA CYS A 87 -16.75 -1.45 -5.69
C CYS A 87 -17.94 -1.92 -6.58
N SER A 88 -18.44 -3.14 -6.35
CA SER A 88 -19.53 -3.72 -7.13
C SER A 88 -20.89 -3.13 -6.76
N GLY A 89 -21.74 -2.85 -7.75
CA GLY A 89 -23.12 -2.40 -7.52
C GLY A 89 -23.24 -0.95 -7.04
N MET A 90 -22.18 -0.16 -7.18
CA MET A 90 -22.15 1.27 -6.88
C MET A 90 -22.53 2.09 -8.11
N ASP A 91 -23.26 3.20 -7.90
CA ASP A 91 -23.37 4.24 -8.91
C ASP A 91 -22.06 5.06 -9.01
N GLU A 92 -22.02 6.02 -9.95
CA GLU A 92 -20.82 6.82 -10.20
C GLU A 92 -20.37 7.64 -8.98
N GLU A 93 -21.30 8.27 -8.26
CA GLU A 93 -20.98 9.10 -7.09
C GLU A 93 -20.46 8.24 -5.93
N GLN A 94 -21.10 7.08 -5.72
CA GLN A 94 -20.68 6.08 -4.75
C GLN A 94 -19.29 5.52 -5.08
N LEU A 95 -19.02 5.23 -6.35
CA LEU A 95 -17.73 4.73 -6.80
C LEU A 95 -16.62 5.76 -6.59
N ILE A 96 -16.86 7.03 -6.97
CA ILE A 96 -15.90 8.12 -6.74
C ILE A 96 -15.60 8.24 -5.24
N THR A 97 -16.64 8.21 -4.41
CA THR A 97 -16.49 8.28 -2.95
C THR A 97 -15.70 7.10 -2.40
N ALA A 98 -16.03 5.88 -2.83
CA ALA A 98 -15.35 4.64 -2.42
C ALA A 98 -13.85 4.68 -2.76
N ILE A 99 -13.50 5.11 -3.98
CA ILE A 99 -12.11 5.24 -4.42
C ILE A 99 -11.40 6.33 -3.62
N ALA A 100 -12.00 7.51 -3.47
CA ALA A 100 -11.39 8.64 -2.76
C ALA A 100 -11.09 8.31 -1.29
N ILE A 101 -12.06 7.72 -0.57
CA ILE A 101 -11.88 7.32 0.83
C ILE A 101 -10.79 6.24 0.94
N THR A 102 -10.89 5.18 0.14
CA THR A 102 -9.93 4.06 0.19
C THR A 102 -8.50 4.55 -0.12
N HIS A 103 -8.36 5.47 -1.08
CA HIS A 103 -7.07 6.04 -1.46
C HIS A 103 -6.47 6.92 -0.35
N VAL A 104 -7.27 7.81 0.26
CA VAL A 104 -6.82 8.67 1.35
C VAL A 104 -6.36 7.81 2.54
N GLU A 105 -7.17 6.84 2.96
CA GLU A 105 -6.83 5.97 4.09
C GLU A 105 -5.60 5.10 3.83
N LEU A 106 -5.36 4.71 2.58
CA LEU A 106 -4.13 4.01 2.18
C LEU A 106 -2.89 4.91 2.29
N ILE A 107 -2.98 6.17 1.86
CA ILE A 107 -1.84 7.11 1.85
C ILE A 107 -1.52 7.66 3.24
N THR A 108 -2.52 7.86 4.10
CA THR A 108 -2.31 8.34 5.48
C THR A 108 -1.62 7.29 6.36
N HIS A 109 -1.76 6.01 5.99
CA HIS A 109 -1.13 4.88 6.64
C HIS A 109 -0.15 4.17 5.71
N PRO A 110 1.03 4.76 5.41
CA PRO A 110 2.08 4.03 4.73
C PRO A 110 2.47 2.85 5.63
N SER A 111 1.90 1.71 5.28
CA SER A 111 1.92 0.44 6.01
C SER A 111 3.14 -0.39 5.69
N ILE A 112 3.91 0.09 4.73
CA ILE A 112 4.94 -0.63 4.04
C ILE A 112 6.25 0.11 4.30
N SER A 113 7.26 -0.63 4.77
CA SER A 113 8.60 -0.10 4.99
C SER A 113 9.14 0.57 3.72
N GLU A 114 9.66 1.79 3.83
CA GLU A 114 10.14 2.58 2.67
C GLU A 114 11.64 2.90 2.75
N LYS A 115 12.38 2.15 3.59
CA LYS A 115 13.80 2.25 3.99
C LYS A 115 13.94 2.58 5.49
N GLU A 116 14.95 2.00 6.11
CA GLU A 116 15.22 2.04 7.56
C GLU A 116 15.48 3.44 8.12
N THR A 117 15.70 4.43 7.26
CA THR A 117 15.91 5.82 7.66
C THR A 117 14.55 6.49 7.83
N GLY A 118 14.23 6.94 9.05
CA GLY A 118 12.96 7.58 9.44
C GLY A 118 12.56 8.90 8.74
N VAL A 119 13.02 9.13 7.52
CA VAL A 119 12.71 10.29 6.68
C VAL A 119 12.40 9.78 5.27
N CYS A 120 11.15 9.95 4.81
CA CYS A 120 10.81 9.76 3.40
C CYS A 120 11.48 10.88 2.62
N ARG A 121 12.34 10.55 1.65
CA ARG A 121 12.99 11.59 0.83
C ARG A 121 11.93 12.29 -0.01
N ASP A 122 11.88 13.60 0.09
CA ASP A 122 11.20 14.44 -0.89
C ASP A 122 11.98 14.29 -2.21
N TYR A 123 11.36 13.63 -3.19
CA TYR A 123 11.85 13.60 -4.56
C TYR A 123 11.44 14.87 -5.29
#